data_AF-A0A377ZMZ9-F1
#
_entry.id   AF-A0A377ZMZ9-F1
#
_cell.length_a   1.000
_cell.length_b   1.000
_cell.length_c   1.000
_cell.angle_alpha   90.00
_cell.angle_beta   90.00
_cell.angle_gamma   90.00
#
_symmetry.space_group_name_H-M   'P 1'
#
loop_
_entity.id
_entity.type
_entity.pdbx_description
1 polymer ?
#
loop_
_entity_poly.entity_id
_entity_poly.type
_entity_poly.pdbx_seq_one_letter_code
_entity_poly.pdbx_strand_id
1 'polypeptide(L)'
;MLAAPTDAEREVLGDIGWQRNEVVLHSDPRWLPERQRAWASWNYRLSDGDLARACVTYNMNILQGLPAGAPLFCVTLNPDAPVDDRYVWQRFVYEHPLFNPQSWSAQLRREEINGQQRSWYCGAYWYNGFHEDGVRSALDVVQGIAAAEDN
;
A
#
# COMPACT_ATOMS: atom_id res chain seq x y z
N MET A 1 17.70 -5.51 4.50
CA MET A 1 17.75 -6.71 5.37
C MET A 1 18.71 -6.42 6.50
N LEU A 2 18.37 -6.80 7.74
CA LEU A 2 19.29 -6.67 8.89
C LEU A 2 20.49 -7.61 8.70
N ALA A 3 21.69 -7.13 9.03
CA ALA A 3 22.92 -7.91 8.83
C ALA A 3 23.02 -9.10 9.80
N ALA A 4 22.52 -8.94 11.03
CA ALA A 4 22.54 -9.97 12.07
C ALA A 4 21.27 -9.90 12.94
N PRO A 5 20.10 -10.32 12.42
CA PRO A 5 18.86 -10.27 13.19
C PRO A 5 18.88 -11.30 14.32
N THR A 6 18.18 -11.01 15.42
CA THR A 6 17.79 -11.98 16.44
C THR A 6 16.72 -12.93 15.92
N ASP A 7 16.45 -14.00 16.67
CA ASP A 7 15.30 -14.88 16.38
C ASP A 7 13.98 -14.11 16.46
N ALA A 8 13.81 -13.27 17.48
CA ALA A 8 12.62 -12.43 17.64
C ALA A 8 12.44 -11.45 16.45
N GLU A 9 13.50 -10.77 16.00
CA GLU A 9 13.41 -9.89 14.83
C GLU A 9 13.07 -10.64 13.55
N ARG A 10 13.63 -11.84 13.35
CA ARG A 10 13.28 -12.68 12.20
C ARG A 10 11.81 -13.08 12.21
N GLU A 11 11.32 -13.56 13.34
CA GLU A 11 9.94 -14.01 13.49
C GLU A 11 8.97 -12.83 13.34
N VAL A 12 9.13 -11.79 14.16
CA VAL A 12 8.20 -10.67 14.21
C VAL A 12 8.17 -9.91 12.89
N LEU A 13 9.32 -9.54 12.31
CA LEU A 13 9.34 -8.80 11.04
C LEU A 13 9.03 -9.71 9.84
N GLY A 14 9.36 -11.00 9.91
CA GLY A 14 9.09 -11.98 8.87
C GLY A 14 7.61 -12.34 8.73
N ASP A 15 6.86 -12.28 9.83
CA ASP A 15 5.41 -12.53 9.85
C ASP A 15 4.57 -11.37 9.30
N ILE A 16 5.20 -10.23 9.03
CA ILE A 16 4.58 -9.09 8.34
C ILE A 16 4.69 -9.35 6.84
N GLY A 17 3.69 -10.03 6.29
CA GLY A 17 3.60 -10.33 4.87
C GLY A 17 3.44 -9.09 4.00
N TRP A 18 3.78 -9.22 2.72
CA TRP A 18 3.69 -8.14 1.72
C TRP A 18 2.98 -8.62 0.46
N GLN A 19 2.18 -7.74 -0.13
CA GLN A 19 1.52 -7.96 -1.41
C GLN A 19 2.04 -6.97 -2.45
N ARG A 20 2.58 -7.54 -3.54
CA ARG A 20 2.99 -6.79 -4.73
C ARG A 20 1.77 -6.41 -5.58
N ASN A 21 1.58 -5.12 -5.80
CA ASN A 21 0.51 -4.53 -6.60
C ASN A 21 1.09 -3.82 -7.83
N GLU A 22 0.54 -4.12 -9.00
CA GLU A 22 0.86 -3.38 -10.23
C GLU A 22 -0.01 -2.13 -10.33
N VAL A 23 0.59 -1.02 -10.75
CA VAL A 23 -0.12 0.24 -10.97
C VAL A 23 0.24 0.77 -12.35
N VAL A 24 -0.76 1.06 -13.16
CA VAL A 24 -0.56 1.57 -14.51
C VAL A 24 -1.19 2.95 -14.62
N LEU A 25 -0.38 3.95 -14.98
CA LEU A 25 -0.84 5.27 -15.38
C LEU A 25 -1.04 5.28 -16.89
N HIS A 26 -2.26 5.55 -17.34
CA HIS A 26 -2.63 5.50 -18.75
C HIS A 26 -3.78 6.46 -19.09
N SER A 27 -4.08 6.59 -20.39
CA SER A 27 -5.21 7.36 -20.92
C SER A 27 -6.29 6.51 -21.60
N ASP A 28 -6.21 5.18 -21.50
CA ASP A 28 -7.16 4.24 -22.11
C ASP A 28 -8.57 4.32 -21.48
N PRO A 29 -9.60 4.83 -22.18
CA PRO A 29 -10.95 4.96 -21.64
C PRO A 29 -11.68 3.61 -21.48
N ARG A 30 -11.18 2.52 -22.08
CA ARG A 30 -11.79 1.18 -21.99
C ARG A 30 -11.72 0.57 -20.57
N TRP A 31 -10.91 1.16 -19.71
CA TRP A 31 -10.82 0.80 -18.28
C TRP A 31 -11.88 1.49 -17.42
N LEU A 32 -12.60 2.48 -17.95
CA LEU A 32 -13.74 3.12 -17.30
C LEU A 32 -15.05 2.49 -17.80
N PRO A 33 -16.19 2.74 -17.12
CA PRO A 33 -17.49 2.30 -17.60
C PRO A 33 -17.79 2.80 -19.02
N GLU A 34 -18.39 1.95 -19.86
CA GLU A 34 -18.78 2.31 -21.22
C GLU A 34 -19.67 3.56 -21.27
N ARG A 35 -20.55 3.71 -20.28
CA ARG A 35 -21.41 4.87 -20.12
C ARG A 35 -20.65 5.96 -19.35
N GLN A 36 -20.24 7.02 -20.05
CA GLN A 36 -19.52 8.15 -19.43
C GLN A 36 -20.25 8.77 -18.23
N ARG A 37 -21.58 8.76 -18.22
CA ARG A 37 -22.39 9.23 -17.09
C ARG A 37 -22.16 8.45 -15.78
N ALA A 38 -21.60 7.24 -15.88
CA ALA A 38 -21.31 6.35 -14.76
C ALA A 38 -19.83 6.44 -14.33
N TRP A 39 -19.03 7.31 -14.94
CA TRP A 39 -17.66 7.53 -14.51
C TRP A 39 -17.65 8.11 -13.11
N ALA A 40 -16.97 7.41 -12.20
CA ALA A 40 -16.72 7.87 -10.86
C ALA A 40 -15.22 8.13 -10.68
N SER A 41 -14.85 8.77 -9.57
CA SER A 41 -13.43 8.86 -9.18
C SER A 41 -12.79 7.48 -9.08
N TRP A 42 -13.54 6.46 -8.64
CA TRP A 42 -13.07 5.09 -8.43
C TRP A 42 -14.02 4.13 -9.16
N ASN A 43 -13.50 3.31 -10.07
CA ASN A 43 -14.30 2.41 -10.90
C ASN A 43 -13.80 0.98 -10.68
N TYR A 44 -14.61 0.17 -10.01
CA TYR A 44 -14.27 -1.23 -9.72
C TYR A 44 -14.67 -2.13 -10.89
N ARG A 45 -13.74 -2.98 -11.34
CA ARG A 45 -14.01 -4.01 -12.34
C ARG A 45 -14.26 -5.34 -11.63
N LEU A 46 -15.51 -5.79 -11.69
CA LEU A 46 -15.87 -7.14 -11.25
C LEU A 46 -15.25 -8.14 -12.23
N SER A 47 -14.66 -9.19 -11.67
CA SER A 47 -14.18 -10.35 -12.41
C SER A 47 -15.00 -11.56 -11.97
N ASP A 48 -15.18 -12.53 -12.86
CA ASP A 48 -16.06 -13.69 -12.63
C ASP A 48 -15.47 -14.74 -11.66
N GLY A 49 -14.28 -14.49 -11.08
CA GLY A 49 -13.60 -15.40 -10.18
C GLY A 49 -13.44 -14.84 -8.77
N ASP A 50 -13.86 -15.61 -7.77
CA ASP A 50 -13.76 -15.25 -6.33
C ASP A 50 -12.33 -14.99 -5.83
N LEU A 51 -11.31 -15.41 -6.59
CA LEU A 51 -9.88 -15.27 -6.26
C LEU A 51 -9.15 -14.18 -7.06
N ALA A 52 -9.85 -13.46 -7.93
CA ALA A 52 -9.23 -12.42 -8.73
C ALA A 52 -8.86 -11.20 -7.87
N ARG A 53 -7.70 -10.60 -8.15
CA ARG A 53 -7.28 -9.37 -7.48
C ARG A 53 -8.28 -8.26 -7.81
N ALA A 54 -8.59 -7.44 -6.81
CA ALA A 54 -9.37 -6.24 -7.02
C ALA A 54 -8.71 -5.36 -8.09
N CYS A 55 -9.40 -5.16 -9.21
CA CYS A 55 -9.00 -4.26 -10.26
C CYS A 55 -9.80 -2.96 -10.14
N VAL A 56 -9.11 -1.86 -9.84
CA VAL A 56 -9.73 -0.55 -9.64
C VAL A 56 -9.06 0.48 -10.51
N THR A 57 -9.86 1.20 -11.30
CA THR A 57 -9.40 2.33 -12.10
C THR A 57 -9.84 3.64 -11.46
N TYR A 58 -8.86 4.44 -11.06
CA TYR A 58 -9.02 5.79 -10.57
C TYR A 58 -9.12 6.73 -11.76
N ASN A 59 -10.24 7.43 -11.90
CA ASN A 59 -10.35 8.56 -12.82
C ASN A 59 -9.79 9.80 -12.11
N MET A 60 -8.53 10.12 -12.38
CA MET A 60 -7.83 11.20 -11.70
C MET A 60 -8.40 12.57 -12.08
N ASN A 61 -9.02 12.71 -13.26
CA ASN A 61 -9.68 13.95 -13.65
C ASN A 61 -10.81 14.31 -12.69
N ILE A 62 -11.62 13.31 -12.30
CA ILE A 62 -12.70 13.51 -11.33
C ILE A 62 -12.11 13.60 -9.92
N LEU A 63 -11.22 12.68 -9.55
CA LEU A 63 -10.69 12.58 -8.18
C LEU A 63 -9.92 13.84 -7.75
N GLN A 64 -9.12 14.42 -8.65
CA GLN A 64 -8.29 15.60 -8.37
C GLN A 64 -8.93 16.91 -8.87
N GLY A 65 -10.11 16.85 -9.50
CA GLY A 65 -10.75 18.03 -10.09
C GLY A 65 -9.90 18.70 -11.18
N LEU A 66 -9.31 17.92 -12.07
CA LEU A 66 -8.42 18.44 -13.12
C LEU A 66 -9.20 19.36 -14.09
N PRO A 67 -8.54 20.40 -14.64
CA PRO A 67 -9.21 21.39 -15.49
C PRO A 67 -9.77 20.77 -16.78
N ALA A 68 -10.80 21.43 -17.32
CA ALA A 68 -11.36 21.06 -18.61
C ALA A 68 -10.28 21.12 -19.72
N GLY A 69 -10.24 20.10 -20.57
CA GLY A 69 -9.22 19.95 -21.62
C GLY A 69 -7.93 19.26 -21.17
N ALA A 70 -7.78 18.94 -19.87
CA ALA A 70 -6.73 18.04 -19.43
C ALA A 70 -6.86 16.67 -20.14
N PRO A 71 -5.75 16.00 -20.47
CA PRO A 71 -5.77 14.60 -20.91
C PRO A 71 -6.58 13.71 -19.97
N LEU A 72 -7.05 12.56 -20.44
CA LEU A 72 -7.63 11.56 -19.54
C LEU A 72 -6.50 10.88 -18.73
N PHE A 73 -6.55 11.00 -17.42
CA PHE A 73 -5.63 10.40 -16.47
C PHE A 73 -6.33 9.26 -15.74
N CYS A 74 -6.00 8.03 -16.09
CA CYS A 74 -6.43 6.83 -15.40
C CYS A 74 -5.26 6.20 -14.66
N VAL A 75 -5.48 5.83 -13.39
CA VAL A 75 -4.56 4.98 -12.64
C VAL A 75 -5.27 3.67 -12.36
N THR A 76 -4.82 2.57 -12.96
CA THR A 76 -5.41 1.24 -12.74
C THR A 76 -4.53 0.42 -11.83
N LEU A 77 -5.11 -0.08 -10.74
CA LEU A 77 -4.48 -1.02 -9.81
C LEU A 77 -4.80 -2.45 -10.23
N ASN A 78 -3.77 -3.29 -10.28
CA ASN A 78 -3.85 -4.73 -10.56
C ASN A 78 -4.73 -5.04 -11.79
N PRO A 79 -4.40 -4.51 -12.97
CA PRO A 79 -5.19 -4.76 -14.17
C PRO A 79 -5.27 -6.27 -14.44
N ASP A 80 -6.48 -6.77 -14.70
CA ASP A 80 -6.77 -8.18 -14.98
C ASP A 80 -6.36 -8.62 -16.39
N ALA A 81 -6.13 -7.66 -17.27
CA ALA A 81 -5.56 -7.82 -18.61
C ALA A 81 -4.55 -6.70 -18.90
N PRO A 82 -3.59 -6.87 -19.82
CA PRO A 82 -2.65 -5.82 -20.17
C PRO A 82 -3.37 -4.55 -20.67
N VAL A 83 -3.05 -3.40 -20.07
CA VAL A 83 -3.38 -2.09 -20.65
C VAL A 83 -2.59 -1.94 -21.96
N ASP A 84 -3.30 -1.58 -23.03
CA ASP A 84 -2.71 -1.34 -24.36
C ASP A 84 -1.64 -0.25 -24.30
N ASP A 85 -0.41 -0.63 -24.66
CA ASP A 85 0.79 0.18 -24.45
C ASP A 85 0.75 1.54 -25.14
N ARG A 86 -0.07 1.72 -26.19
CA ARG A 86 -0.25 3.02 -26.85
C ARG A 86 -0.85 4.09 -25.93
N TYR A 87 -1.54 3.66 -24.88
CA TYR A 87 -2.17 4.53 -23.89
C TYR A 87 -1.37 4.62 -22.59
N VAL A 88 -0.39 3.75 -22.40
CA VAL A 88 0.38 3.66 -21.15
C VAL A 88 1.41 4.76 -21.12
N TRP A 89 1.47 5.48 -20.01
CA TRP A 89 2.51 6.47 -19.78
C TRP A 89 3.57 5.93 -18.83
N GLN A 90 3.15 5.29 -17.74
CA GLN A 90 4.05 4.69 -16.75
C GLN A 90 3.45 3.46 -16.09
N ARG A 91 4.33 2.56 -15.64
CA ARG A 91 3.99 1.39 -14.83
C ARG A 91 4.82 1.45 -13.55
N PHE A 92 4.18 1.12 -12.42
CA PHE A 92 4.79 1.06 -11.11
C PHE A 92 4.48 -0.26 -10.44
N VAL A 93 5.34 -0.63 -9.51
CA VAL A 93 5.13 -1.76 -8.62
C VAL A 93 5.26 -1.23 -7.21
N TYR A 94 4.20 -1.39 -6.42
CA TYR A 94 4.20 -1.08 -4.99
C TYR A 94 3.98 -2.36 -4.21
N GLU A 95 4.56 -2.41 -3.01
CA GLU A 95 4.32 -3.49 -2.06
C GLU A 95 3.59 -2.91 -0.86
N HIS A 96 2.47 -3.53 -0.48
CA HIS A 96 1.69 -3.14 0.69
C HIS A 96 1.72 -4.26 1.72
N PRO A 97 1.80 -3.93 3.03
CA PRO A 97 1.72 -4.94 4.07
C PRO A 97 0.36 -5.64 4.03
N LEU A 98 0.37 -6.95 4.25
CA LEU A 98 -0.83 -7.76 4.38
C LEU A 98 -1.33 -7.69 5.82
N PHE A 99 -2.62 -7.40 5.98
CA PHE A 99 -3.29 -7.37 7.28
C PHE A 99 -4.14 -8.63 7.46
N ASN A 100 -3.58 -9.62 8.14
CA ASN A 100 -4.20 -10.91 8.39
C ASN A 100 -3.90 -11.37 9.85
N PRO A 101 -4.44 -12.51 10.31
CA PRO A 101 -4.20 -12.96 11.68
C PRO A 101 -2.71 -13.17 12.05
N GLN A 102 -1.86 -13.50 11.07
CA GLN A 102 -0.43 -13.68 11.27
C GLN A 102 0.26 -12.32 11.49
N SER A 103 0.03 -11.34 10.60
CA SER A 103 0.59 -10.00 10.75
C SER A 103 0.07 -9.31 12.02
N TRP A 104 -1.19 -9.55 12.40
CA TRP A 104 -1.77 -9.06 13.64
C TRP A 104 -1.04 -9.63 14.86
N SER A 105 -0.78 -10.93 14.88
CA SER A 105 0.00 -11.57 15.96
C SER A 105 1.40 -10.98 16.06
N ALA A 106 2.06 -10.70 14.92
CA ALA A 106 3.36 -10.05 14.89
C ALA A 106 3.33 -8.61 15.44
N GLN A 107 2.29 -7.83 15.11
CA GLN A 107 2.11 -6.47 15.63
C GLN A 107 2.04 -6.43 17.16
N LEU A 108 1.41 -7.41 17.80
CA LEU A 108 1.32 -7.52 19.26
C LEU A 108 2.68 -7.79 19.93
N ARG A 109 3.64 -8.34 19.16
CA ARG A 109 4.99 -8.69 19.63
C ARG A 109 6.00 -7.56 19.40
N ARG A 110 5.55 -6.37 19.01
CA ARG A 110 6.41 -5.21 18.69
C ARG A 110 7.41 -4.85 19.80
N GLU A 111 7.01 -4.96 21.07
CA GLU A 111 7.86 -4.64 22.22
C GLU A 111 8.99 -5.67 22.43
N GLU A 112 8.89 -6.88 21.86
CA GLU A 112 9.96 -7.87 21.92
C GLU A 112 11.22 -7.43 21.15
N ILE A 113 11.06 -6.53 20.17
CA ILE A 113 12.14 -6.13 19.25
C ILE A 113 12.48 -4.63 19.32
N ASN A 114 11.51 -3.76 19.64
CA ASN A 114 11.77 -2.33 19.72
C ASN A 114 12.55 -1.96 20.99
N GLY A 115 13.62 -1.18 20.83
CA GLY A 115 14.54 -0.81 21.91
C GLY A 115 15.58 -1.88 22.23
N GLN A 116 15.46 -3.08 21.66
CA GLN A 116 16.46 -4.13 21.79
C GLN A 116 17.64 -3.84 20.88
N GLN A 117 18.86 -4.11 21.36
CA GLN A 117 20.10 -3.89 20.59
C GLN A 117 20.22 -2.49 19.96
N ARG A 118 19.67 -1.47 20.64
CA ARG A 118 19.63 -0.07 20.16
C ARG A 118 18.95 0.07 18.78
N SER A 119 18.07 -0.87 18.44
CA SER A 119 17.34 -0.90 17.18
C SER A 119 15.87 -0.58 17.41
N TRP A 120 15.30 0.16 16.46
CA TRP A 120 13.91 0.59 16.50
C TRP A 120 13.31 0.52 15.10
N TYR A 121 12.05 0.11 15.03
CA TYR A 121 11.30 -0.18 13.82
C TYR A 121 10.02 0.64 13.82
N CYS A 122 9.84 1.47 12.79
CA CYS A 122 8.62 2.23 12.53
C CYS A 122 8.16 2.04 11.07
N GLY A 123 6.86 2.19 10.86
CA GLY A 123 6.19 2.00 9.58
C GLY A 123 4.70 1.77 9.76
N ALA A 124 3.92 2.06 8.71
CA ALA A 124 2.47 1.90 8.73
C ALA A 124 2.02 0.46 9.01
N TYR A 125 2.90 -0.51 8.74
CA TYR A 125 2.68 -1.93 9.01
C TYR A 125 2.52 -2.28 10.49
N TRP A 126 2.81 -1.36 11.43
CA TRP A 126 2.58 -1.58 12.85
C TRP A 126 1.12 -1.39 13.30
N TYR A 127 0.26 -0.82 12.45
CA TYR A 127 -1.17 -0.63 12.77
C TYR A 127 -2.07 -0.99 11.57
N ASN A 128 -2.81 -0.04 10.99
CA ASN A 128 -3.82 -0.31 9.95
C ASN A 128 -3.33 -0.02 8.52
N GLY A 129 -2.06 0.34 8.33
CA GLY A 129 -1.45 0.51 7.02
C GLY A 129 -1.64 1.87 6.35
N PHE A 130 -2.20 2.86 7.05
CA PHE A 130 -2.36 4.21 6.51
C PHE A 130 -1.17 5.12 6.79
N HIS A 131 -1.15 6.32 6.19
CA HIS A 131 -0.05 7.26 6.36
C HIS A 131 0.09 7.73 7.81
N GLU A 132 -1.04 7.94 8.48
CA GLU A 132 -1.15 8.31 9.88
C GLU A 132 -0.55 7.25 10.81
N ASP A 133 -0.71 5.97 10.46
CA ASP A 133 -0.13 4.85 11.19
C ASP A 133 1.42 4.86 11.10
N GLY A 134 1.95 5.25 9.93
CA GLY A 134 3.37 5.50 9.75
C GLY A 134 3.87 6.57 10.71
N VAL A 135 3.21 7.73 10.74
CA VAL A 135 3.55 8.84 11.65
C VAL A 135 3.44 8.42 13.11
N ARG A 136 2.33 7.77 13.49
CA ARG A 136 2.10 7.26 14.84
C ARG A 136 3.23 6.34 15.29
N SER A 137 3.62 5.39 14.43
CA SER A 137 4.67 4.42 14.80
C SER A 137 6.04 5.08 15.00
N ALA A 138 6.31 6.16 14.28
CA ALA A 138 7.52 6.95 14.45
C ALA A 138 7.49 7.72 15.78
N LEU A 139 6.34 8.28 16.17
CA LEU A 139 6.19 8.93 17.47
C LEU A 139 6.44 7.96 18.63
N ASP A 140 5.92 6.74 18.56
CA ASP A 140 6.19 5.69 19.55
C ASP A 140 7.71 5.41 19.68
N VAL A 141 8.41 5.33 18.54
CA VAL A 141 9.88 5.12 18.54
C VAL A 141 10.61 6.30 19.16
N VAL A 142 10.26 7.54 18.80
CA VAL A 142 10.88 8.76 19.35
C VAL A 142 10.68 8.83 20.87
N GLN A 143 9.48 8.53 21.36
CA GLN A 143 9.19 8.48 22.79
C GLN A 143 9.98 7.39 23.51
N GLY A 144 10.08 6.20 22.90
CA GLY A 144 10.86 5.09 23.44
C GLY A 144 12.36 5.38 23.53
N ILE A 145 12.93 6.07 22.53
CA ILE A 145 14.32 6.52 22.55
C ILE A 145 14.54 7.52 23.69
N ALA A 146 13.70 8.55 23.79
CA ALA A 146 13.83 9.57 24.84
C ALA A 146 13.77 8.96 26.25
N ALA A 147 12.83 8.05 26.49
CA ALA A 147 12.70 7.37 27.78
C ALA A 147 13.90 6.47 28.13
N ALA A 148 14.64 5.97 27.13
CA ALA A 148 15.83 5.15 27.35
C ALA A 148 17.10 6.00 27.60
N GLU A 149 17.13 7.27 27.19
CA GLU A 149 18.23 8.21 27.45
C GLU A 149 18.16 8.84 28.85
N ASP A 150 16.95 8.92 29.41
CA ASP A 150 16.69 9.46 30.76
C ASP A 150 16.96 8.45 31.91
N ASN A 151 17.32 7.20 31.58
CA ASN A 151 17.64 6.11 32.52
C ASN A 151 19.13 5.74 32.50
#